data_AF-A0A6I4ULX1-F1
#
_entry.id   AF-A0A6I4ULX1-F1
#
_cell.length_a   1.000
_cell.length_b   1.000
_cell.length_c   1.000
_cell.angle_alpha   90.00
_cell.angle_beta   90.00
_cell.angle_gamma   90.00
#
_symmetry.space_group_name_H-M   'P 1'
#
loop_
_entity.id
_entity.type
_entity.pdbx_description
1 polymer ?
#
loop_
_entity_poly.entity_id
_entity_poly.type
_entity_poly.pdbx_seq_one_letter_code
_entity_poly.pdbx_strand_id
1 'polypeptide(L)'
;FPKRLRQETAQPKPQAQKVKKPRAAQPAKASVKRSTVKKKKVPQSWQIAGFTPEAERAERNLERSREAASIIDTIHRLTNDELLDLWRKQMPRAMDRQSKLQSLGQDYVDAIEGEWRRRTILARLDPGHFKWPTTHASPGTGAFGSIEHDEGMLSHLGYHVGKTGEQSALKRQRLLARVFEGQLPPVNGPEYMESWGDRGSPKRLEKMAESIAAAVKSAKRRSADFSVAIQHWEEDLSYLHAAYYVGRFGFGWPAL
;
A
#
# COMPACT_ATOMS: atom_id res chain seq x y z
N PHE A 1 67.42 -6.71 14.64
CA PHE A 1 66.78 -7.99 14.27
C PHE A 1 65.86 -7.77 13.08
N PRO A 2 66.09 -8.40 11.92
CA PRO A 2 65.45 -8.00 10.66
C PRO A 2 64.36 -8.98 10.16
N LYS A 3 63.59 -8.50 9.17
CA LYS A 3 62.76 -9.20 8.15
C LYS A 3 61.42 -9.80 8.58
N ARG A 4 60.33 -9.30 7.95
CA ARG A 4 59.23 -10.03 7.31
C ARG A 4 58.53 -9.06 6.33
N LEU A 5 58.89 -9.14 5.04
CA LEU A 5 58.16 -9.80 3.95
C LEU A 5 56.84 -9.10 3.57
N ARG A 6 56.96 -8.18 2.60
CA ARG A 6 55.89 -7.72 1.73
C ARG A 6 55.40 -8.91 0.89
N GLN A 7 54.10 -9.16 0.88
CA GLN A 7 53.46 -9.98 -0.14
C GLN A 7 52.79 -9.06 -1.15
N GLU A 8 53.37 -9.03 -2.35
CA GLU A 8 52.77 -8.54 -3.58
C GLU A 8 51.64 -9.49 -3.99
N THR A 9 50.40 -9.03 -4.02
CA THR A 9 49.30 -9.72 -4.69
C THR A 9 49.28 -9.30 -6.16
N ALA A 10 49.80 -10.18 -7.01
CA ALA A 10 49.78 -10.07 -8.45
C ALA A 10 48.34 -10.13 -9.00
N GLN A 11 47.97 -9.15 -9.83
CA GLN A 11 46.77 -9.18 -10.66
C GLN A 11 46.90 -10.25 -11.77
N PRO A 12 45.87 -11.06 -12.04
CA PRO A 12 45.89 -11.95 -13.19
C PRO A 12 45.60 -11.19 -14.50
N LYS A 13 46.53 -11.28 -15.46
CA LYS A 13 46.35 -10.89 -16.86
C LYS A 13 45.31 -11.79 -17.57
N PRO A 14 44.52 -11.26 -18.52
CA PRO A 14 43.51 -12.02 -19.23
C PRO A 14 44.15 -12.98 -20.25
N GLN A 15 43.83 -14.28 -20.15
CA GLN A 15 44.21 -15.27 -21.15
C GLN A 15 43.22 -15.26 -22.32
N ALA A 16 43.74 -14.95 -23.50
CA ALA A 16 43.06 -15.05 -24.78
C ALA A 16 42.74 -16.53 -25.11
N GLN A 17 41.47 -16.89 -25.14
CA GLN A 17 41.02 -18.17 -25.71
C GLN A 17 40.74 -18.02 -27.20
N LYS A 18 41.50 -18.80 -27.98
CA LYS A 18 41.40 -18.92 -29.43
C LYS A 18 40.02 -19.46 -29.83
N VAL A 19 39.33 -18.68 -30.66
CA VAL A 19 38.13 -19.07 -31.41
C VAL A 19 38.46 -20.26 -32.32
N LYS A 20 37.87 -21.42 -32.04
CA LYS A 20 37.78 -22.54 -33.00
C LYS A 20 36.39 -22.53 -33.62
N LYS A 21 36.31 -22.18 -34.91
CA LYS A 21 35.14 -22.38 -35.78
C LYS A 21 34.87 -23.88 -35.97
N PRO A 22 33.66 -24.39 -35.72
CA PRO A 22 33.21 -25.64 -36.30
C PRO A 22 32.43 -25.39 -37.59
N ARG A 23 33.05 -25.84 -38.68
CA ARG A 23 32.51 -26.55 -39.86
C ARG A 23 31.00 -26.43 -40.15
N ALA A 24 30.70 -25.88 -41.32
CA ALA A 24 29.37 -25.83 -41.93
C ALA A 24 28.74 -27.23 -42.03
N ALA A 25 27.57 -27.39 -41.40
CA ALA A 25 26.68 -28.51 -41.63
C ALA A 25 25.75 -28.18 -42.81
N GLN A 26 25.76 -29.05 -43.83
CA GLN A 26 24.81 -29.02 -44.94
C GLN A 26 23.39 -29.28 -44.43
N PRO A 27 22.35 -28.70 -45.06
CA PRO A 27 21.00 -28.74 -44.54
C PRO A 27 20.39 -30.14 -44.66
N ALA A 28 20.00 -30.71 -43.53
CA ALA A 28 19.14 -31.89 -43.47
C ALA A 28 17.78 -31.52 -44.10
N LYS A 29 17.39 -32.26 -45.14
CA LYS A 29 16.06 -32.20 -45.75
C LYS A 29 15.03 -32.70 -44.73
N ALA A 30 14.49 -31.78 -43.92
CA ALA A 30 13.32 -32.03 -43.12
C ALA A 30 12.11 -32.13 -44.05
N SER A 31 11.61 -33.35 -44.23
CA SER A 31 10.36 -33.62 -44.94
C SER A 31 9.21 -32.96 -44.17
N VAL A 32 8.78 -31.78 -44.64
CA VAL A 32 7.61 -31.06 -44.14
C VAL A 32 6.38 -31.89 -44.49
N LYS A 33 5.91 -32.70 -43.54
CA LYS A 33 4.52 -33.16 -43.57
C LYS A 33 3.64 -31.93 -43.39
N ARG A 34 3.15 -31.37 -44.52
CA ARG A 34 2.08 -30.38 -44.53
C ARG A 34 0.84 -31.03 -43.91
N SER A 35 0.66 -30.84 -42.61
CA SER A 35 -0.65 -30.95 -41.98
C SER A 35 -1.49 -29.79 -42.52
N THR A 36 -2.39 -30.12 -43.45
CA THR A 36 -3.42 -29.21 -43.92
C THR A 36 -4.31 -28.82 -42.73
N VAL A 37 -4.01 -27.69 -42.09
CA VAL A 37 -4.99 -27.00 -41.24
C VAL A 37 -6.13 -26.61 -42.16
N LYS A 38 -7.24 -27.36 -42.08
CA LYS A 38 -8.51 -26.96 -42.70
C LYS A 38 -8.88 -25.61 -42.08
N LYS A 39 -8.57 -24.51 -42.78
CA LYS A 39 -9.17 -23.21 -42.52
C LYS A 39 -10.68 -23.42 -42.64
N LYS A 40 -11.38 -23.51 -41.51
CA LYS A 40 -12.84 -23.45 -41.49
C LYS A 40 -13.20 -22.14 -42.17
N LYS A 41 -13.73 -22.21 -43.39
CA LYS A 41 -14.22 -21.03 -44.12
C LYS A 41 -15.28 -20.39 -43.25
N VAL A 42 -15.05 -19.14 -42.88
CA VAL A 42 -16.07 -18.28 -42.28
C VAL A 42 -17.23 -18.24 -43.28
N PRO A 43 -18.47 -18.57 -42.87
CA PRO A 43 -19.60 -18.55 -43.80
C PRO A 43 -19.79 -17.15 -44.38
N GLN A 44 -20.02 -17.05 -45.68
CA GLN A 44 -20.09 -15.79 -46.42
C GLN A 44 -21.23 -14.86 -45.93
N SER A 45 -22.19 -15.39 -45.17
CA SER A 45 -23.26 -14.63 -44.51
C SER A 45 -22.80 -13.76 -43.33
N TRP A 46 -21.53 -13.87 -42.89
CA TRP A 46 -20.96 -13.10 -41.79
C TRP A 46 -20.22 -11.83 -42.29
N GLN A 47 -20.32 -11.54 -43.60
CA GLN A 47 -19.72 -10.34 -44.22
C GLN A 47 -20.70 -9.15 -44.31
N ILE A 48 -21.94 -9.31 -43.85
CA ILE A 48 -22.91 -8.23 -43.75
C ILE A 48 -23.07 -7.89 -42.26
N ALA A 49 -22.75 -6.64 -41.92
CA ALA A 49 -22.57 -6.07 -40.58
C ALA A 49 -21.22 -6.44 -39.93
N GLY A 50 -20.41 -5.42 -39.60
CA GLY A 50 -19.04 -5.51 -39.07
C GLY A 50 -18.90 -6.10 -37.67
N PHE A 51 -19.55 -7.22 -37.39
CA PHE A 51 -19.55 -7.92 -36.12
C PHE A 51 -18.83 -9.26 -36.27
N THR A 52 -17.52 -9.26 -35.98
CA THR A 52 -16.74 -10.50 -35.98
C THR A 52 -16.75 -11.15 -34.59
N PRO A 53 -16.79 -12.49 -34.48
CA PRO A 53 -16.63 -13.19 -33.19
C PRO A 53 -15.34 -12.83 -32.44
N GLU A 54 -14.35 -12.31 -33.15
CA GLU A 54 -13.08 -11.83 -32.61
C GLU A 54 -13.23 -10.48 -31.90
N ALA A 55 -14.00 -9.55 -32.47
CA ALA A 55 -14.36 -8.29 -31.82
C ALA A 55 -15.15 -8.52 -30.53
N GLU A 56 -16.14 -9.42 -30.54
CA GLU A 56 -16.94 -9.77 -29.37
C GLU A 56 -16.11 -10.46 -28.27
N ARG A 57 -15.11 -11.27 -28.64
CA ARG A 57 -14.13 -11.83 -27.68
C ARG A 57 -13.24 -10.74 -27.09
N ALA A 58 -12.79 -9.78 -27.90
CA ALA A 58 -11.97 -8.67 -27.44
C ALA A 58 -12.74 -7.77 -26.45
N GLU A 59 -14.02 -7.48 -26.72
CA GLU A 59 -14.89 -6.73 -25.82
C GLU A 59 -15.10 -7.44 -24.47
N ARG A 60 -15.41 -8.74 -24.48
CA ARG A 60 -15.52 -9.53 -23.24
C ARG A 60 -14.23 -9.56 -22.42
N ASN A 61 -13.08 -9.64 -23.10
CA ASN A 61 -11.78 -9.60 -22.42
C ASN A 61 -11.52 -8.23 -21.80
N LEU A 62 -11.90 -7.14 -22.47
CA LEU A 62 -11.79 -5.79 -21.96
C LEU A 62 -12.69 -5.57 -20.74
N GLU A 63 -13.93 -6.06 -20.79
CA GLU A 63 -14.88 -5.97 -19.68
C GLU A 63 -14.38 -6.73 -18.45
N ARG A 64 -13.91 -7.97 -18.61
CA ARG A 64 -13.25 -8.72 -17.53
C ARG A 64 -12.04 -8.00 -16.96
N SER A 65 -11.24 -7.35 -17.80
CA SER A 65 -10.06 -6.60 -17.36
C SER A 65 -10.45 -5.38 -16.51
N ARG A 66 -11.55 -4.70 -16.87
CA ARG A 66 -12.11 -3.58 -16.09
C ARG A 66 -12.68 -4.05 -14.76
N GLU A 67 -13.39 -5.18 -14.76
CA GLU A 67 -13.95 -5.78 -13.55
C GLU A 67 -12.83 -6.18 -12.58
N ALA A 68 -11.78 -6.85 -13.08
CA ALA A 68 -10.59 -7.20 -12.29
C ALA A 68 -9.89 -5.95 -11.70
N ALA A 69 -9.72 -4.89 -12.49
CA ALA A 69 -9.14 -3.63 -12.01
C ALA A 69 -10.00 -2.98 -10.91
N SER A 70 -11.33 -3.03 -11.04
CA SER A 70 -12.27 -2.54 -10.03
C SER A 70 -12.19 -3.34 -8.73
N ILE A 71 -12.07 -4.67 -8.82
CA ILE A 71 -11.90 -5.55 -7.65
C ILE A 71 -10.62 -5.17 -6.91
N ILE A 72 -9.51 -5.02 -7.64
CA ILE A 72 -8.20 -4.65 -7.08
C ILE A 72 -8.24 -3.27 -6.42
N ASP A 73 -8.81 -2.24 -7.07
CA ASP A 73 -8.93 -0.90 -6.48
C ASP A 73 -9.75 -0.92 -5.18
N THR A 74 -10.84 -1.70 -5.16
CA THR A 74 -11.63 -1.89 -3.94
C THR A 74 -10.79 -2.51 -2.84
N ILE A 75 -10.11 -3.62 -3.12
CA ILE A 75 -9.28 -4.36 -2.16
C ILE A 75 -8.15 -3.51 -1.58
N HIS A 76 -7.50 -2.67 -2.40
CA HIS A 76 -6.44 -1.78 -1.94
C HIS A 76 -6.89 -0.77 -0.87
N ARG A 77 -8.17 -0.38 -0.88
CA ARG A 77 -8.73 0.62 0.04
C ARG A 77 -9.23 0.02 1.35
N LEU A 78 -9.47 -1.29 1.39
CA LEU A 78 -10.00 -1.96 2.56
C LEU A 78 -8.93 -2.16 3.64
N THR A 79 -9.34 -2.00 4.90
CA THR A 79 -8.57 -2.39 6.08
C THR A 79 -8.39 -3.92 6.14
N ASN A 80 -7.48 -4.41 6.98
CA ASN A 80 -7.26 -5.85 7.10
C ASN A 80 -8.49 -6.61 7.62
N ASP A 81 -9.25 -6.00 8.54
CA ASP A 81 -10.48 -6.59 9.07
C ASP A 81 -11.56 -6.66 7.99
N GLU A 82 -11.74 -5.58 7.22
CA GLU A 82 -12.67 -5.57 6.08
C GLU A 82 -12.26 -6.58 5.00
N LEU A 83 -10.96 -6.75 4.74
CA LEU A 83 -10.46 -7.78 3.83
C LEU A 83 -10.74 -9.19 4.37
N LEU A 84 -10.59 -9.42 5.67
CA LEU A 84 -10.90 -10.70 6.30
C LEU A 84 -12.39 -11.03 6.21
N ASP A 85 -13.25 -10.06 6.48
CA ASP A 85 -14.70 -10.22 6.36
C ASP A 85 -15.11 -10.46 4.90
N LEU A 86 -14.52 -9.73 3.96
CA LEU A 86 -14.74 -9.94 2.54
C LEU A 86 -14.27 -11.33 2.10
N TRP A 87 -13.09 -11.76 2.52
CA TRP A 87 -12.56 -13.10 2.22
C TRP A 87 -13.49 -14.19 2.77
N ARG A 88 -13.93 -14.08 4.04
CA ARG A 88 -14.88 -15.02 4.67
C ARG A 88 -16.19 -15.11 3.89
N LYS A 89 -16.64 -14.00 3.30
CA LYS A 89 -17.86 -13.95 2.48
C LYS A 89 -17.67 -14.57 1.09
N GLN A 90 -16.51 -14.40 0.46
CA GLN A 90 -16.28 -14.87 -0.91
C GLN A 90 -15.78 -16.33 -0.97
N MET A 91 -15.08 -16.80 0.06
CA MET A 91 -14.54 -18.16 0.13
C MET A 91 -15.58 -19.27 -0.13
N PRO A 92 -16.77 -19.27 0.50
CA PRO A 92 -17.78 -20.29 0.20
C PRO A 92 -18.21 -20.28 -1.27
N ARG A 93 -18.25 -19.11 -1.91
CA ARG A 93 -18.61 -18.97 -3.34
C ARG A 93 -17.52 -19.48 -4.26
N ALA A 94 -16.25 -19.24 -3.92
CA ALA A 94 -15.10 -19.75 -4.65
C ALA A 94 -15.04 -21.29 -4.61
N MET A 95 -15.43 -21.89 -3.48
CA MET A 95 -15.42 -23.34 -3.28
C MET A 95 -16.63 -24.07 -3.90
N ASP A 96 -17.74 -23.36 -4.14
CA ASP A 96 -18.93 -23.94 -4.76
C ASP A 96 -18.78 -24.07 -6.29
N ARG A 97 -18.33 -25.25 -6.74
CA ARG A 97 -18.14 -25.59 -8.16
C ARG A 97 -19.43 -25.55 -8.99
N GLN A 98 -20.59 -25.55 -8.35
CA GLN A 98 -21.88 -25.51 -9.05
C GLN A 98 -22.41 -24.09 -9.21
N SER A 99 -21.80 -23.11 -8.51
CA SER A 99 -22.20 -21.71 -8.58
C SER A 99 -21.75 -21.06 -9.88
N LYS A 100 -22.67 -20.33 -10.52
CA LYS A 100 -22.32 -19.43 -11.65
C LYS A 100 -21.37 -18.30 -11.24
N LEU A 101 -21.26 -18.02 -9.93
CA LEU A 101 -20.39 -16.99 -9.36
C LEU A 101 -19.05 -17.55 -8.88
N GLN A 102 -18.75 -18.83 -9.14
CA GLN A 102 -17.53 -19.46 -8.64
C GLN A 102 -16.26 -18.72 -9.09
N SER A 103 -16.16 -18.40 -10.40
CA SER A 103 -14.98 -17.71 -10.93
C SER A 103 -14.80 -16.32 -10.32
N LEU A 104 -15.89 -15.58 -10.13
CA LEU A 104 -15.84 -14.27 -9.49
C LEU A 104 -15.41 -14.40 -8.01
N GLY A 105 -15.95 -15.38 -7.28
CA GLY A 105 -15.53 -15.68 -5.92
C GLY A 105 -14.02 -15.98 -5.84
N GLN A 106 -13.50 -16.77 -6.79
CA GLN A 106 -12.07 -17.07 -6.88
C GLN A 106 -11.24 -15.81 -7.17
N ASP A 107 -11.68 -14.96 -8.10
CA ASP A 107 -10.98 -13.70 -8.44
C ASP A 107 -10.87 -12.78 -7.20
N TYR A 108 -11.92 -12.69 -6.39
CA TYR A 108 -11.87 -11.95 -5.11
C TYR A 108 -10.90 -12.59 -4.12
N VAL A 109 -10.96 -13.91 -3.92
CA VAL A 109 -10.08 -14.62 -2.99
C VAL A 109 -8.61 -14.43 -3.38
N ASP A 110 -8.27 -14.68 -4.65
CA ASP A 110 -6.91 -14.54 -5.17
C ASP A 110 -6.41 -13.09 -5.03
N ALA A 111 -7.26 -12.09 -5.30
CA ALA A 111 -6.91 -10.69 -5.16
C ALA A 111 -6.70 -10.28 -3.69
N ILE A 112 -7.53 -10.78 -2.76
CA ILE A 112 -7.38 -10.51 -1.32
C ILE A 112 -6.10 -11.17 -0.78
N GLU A 113 -5.83 -12.42 -1.13
CA GLU A 113 -4.62 -13.13 -0.71
C GLU A 113 -3.35 -12.49 -1.30
N GLY A 114 -3.42 -12.05 -2.57
CA GLY A 114 -2.37 -11.27 -3.21
C GLY A 114 -2.10 -9.95 -2.47
N GLU A 115 -3.17 -9.26 -2.06
CA GLU A 115 -3.05 -8.02 -1.28
C GLU A 115 -2.44 -8.26 0.11
N TRP A 116 -2.83 -9.32 0.81
CA TRP A 116 -2.19 -9.71 2.08
C TRP A 116 -0.70 -10.02 1.89
N ARG A 117 -0.33 -10.72 0.83
CA ARG A 117 1.08 -10.97 0.49
C ARG A 117 1.82 -9.65 0.23
N ARG A 118 1.25 -8.74 -0.55
CA ARG A 118 1.85 -7.42 -0.84
C ARG A 118 2.08 -6.63 0.45
N ARG A 119 1.06 -6.54 1.33
CA ARG A 119 1.14 -5.87 2.63
C ARG A 119 2.18 -6.51 3.55
N THR A 120 2.29 -7.83 3.55
CA THR A 120 3.29 -8.58 4.35
C THR A 120 4.73 -8.26 3.91
N ILE A 121 4.96 -8.18 2.60
CA ILE A 121 6.29 -7.84 2.05
C ILE A 121 6.64 -6.39 2.41
N LEU A 122 5.68 -5.45 2.26
CA LEU A 122 5.88 -4.05 2.63
C LEU A 122 6.19 -3.91 4.12
N ALA A 123 5.42 -4.52 5.02
CA ALA A 123 5.67 -4.41 6.46
C ALA A 123 7.06 -4.92 6.89
N ARG A 124 7.64 -5.90 6.17
CA ARG A 124 8.96 -6.48 6.50
C ARG A 124 10.13 -5.71 5.90
N LEU A 125 9.95 -5.06 4.76
CA LEU A 125 11.04 -4.49 3.97
C LEU A 125 10.97 -2.97 3.85
N ASP A 126 9.83 -2.35 4.14
CA ASP A 126 9.65 -0.92 4.02
C ASP A 126 10.22 -0.22 5.26
N PRO A 127 11.30 0.57 5.13
CA PRO A 127 11.83 1.38 6.23
C PRO A 127 10.83 2.44 6.72
N GLY A 128 9.74 2.66 5.98
CA GLY A 128 8.60 3.50 6.35
C GLY A 128 7.53 2.81 7.19
N HIS A 129 7.64 1.51 7.48
CA HIS A 129 6.69 0.85 8.37
C HIS A 129 6.87 1.31 9.81
N PHE A 130 5.78 1.73 10.47
CA PHE A 130 5.77 2.10 11.88
C PHE A 130 4.48 1.62 12.54
N LYS A 131 4.49 1.33 13.85
CA LYS A 131 3.28 0.88 14.56
C LYS A 131 2.28 2.03 14.66
N TRP A 132 1.06 1.85 14.14
CA TRP A 132 0.02 2.85 14.29
C TRP A 132 -0.28 3.14 15.77
N PRO A 133 -0.31 4.42 16.19
CA PRO A 133 -0.44 4.76 17.60
C PRO A 133 -1.85 4.47 18.13
N THR A 134 -1.92 4.09 19.41
CA THR A 134 -3.19 3.84 20.10
C THR A 134 -3.61 5.04 20.93
N THR A 135 -4.94 5.18 21.12
CA THR A 135 -5.55 6.22 21.96
C THR A 135 -5.94 5.74 23.35
N HIS A 136 -5.61 4.49 23.70
CA HIS A 136 -5.85 3.96 25.03
C HIS A 136 -4.93 4.66 26.04
N ALA A 137 -5.52 5.23 27.08
CA ALA A 137 -4.79 5.90 28.15
C ALA A 137 -4.94 5.11 29.45
N SER A 138 -3.87 4.47 29.91
CA SER A 138 -3.83 3.94 31.26
C SER A 138 -3.82 5.10 32.28
N PRO A 139 -4.38 4.92 33.49
CA PRO A 139 -4.25 5.88 34.58
C PRO A 139 -2.78 6.20 34.82
N GLY A 140 -2.42 7.48 34.75
CA GLY A 140 -1.03 7.90 34.93
C GLY A 140 -0.65 7.99 36.40
N THR A 141 0.59 7.66 36.74
CA THR A 141 1.18 7.82 38.10
C THR A 141 1.48 9.29 38.46
N GLY A 142 0.90 10.27 37.76
CA GLY A 142 1.06 11.70 38.03
C GLY A 142 2.42 12.33 37.70
N ALA A 143 3.42 11.56 37.27
CA ALA A 143 4.76 12.07 37.00
C ALA A 143 5.01 12.25 35.49
N PHE A 144 4.78 13.45 34.96
CA PHE A 144 5.50 13.97 33.79
C PHE A 144 5.69 15.48 33.97
N GLY A 145 6.94 15.93 33.79
CA GLY A 145 7.31 17.34 33.82
C GLY A 145 6.50 18.15 32.81
N SER A 146 6.20 19.39 33.20
CA SER A 146 5.55 20.39 32.36
C SER A 146 6.31 20.57 31.05
N ILE A 147 5.80 20.00 29.96
CA ILE A 147 6.18 20.44 28.62
C ILE A 147 5.42 21.74 28.41
N GLU A 148 6.11 22.87 28.56
CA GLU A 148 5.59 24.19 28.19
C GLU A 148 5.04 24.11 26.77
N HIS A 149 3.81 24.59 26.59
CA HIS A 149 3.09 24.49 25.33
C HIS A 149 3.57 25.57 24.36
N ASP A 150 4.71 25.35 23.71
CA ASP A 150 4.93 25.95 22.40
C ASP A 150 3.83 25.45 21.44
N GLU A 151 3.27 26.35 20.66
CA GLU A 151 2.23 26.00 19.70
C GLU A 151 2.74 24.92 18.73
N GLY A 152 2.10 23.74 18.74
CA GLY A 152 2.45 22.66 17.83
C GLY A 152 2.05 22.95 16.39
N MET A 153 2.79 22.44 15.41
CA MET A 153 2.56 22.61 13.97
C MET A 153 1.10 22.45 13.52
N LEU A 154 0.36 21.49 14.07
CA LEU A 154 -1.06 21.31 13.72
C LEU A 154 -1.89 22.54 14.14
N SER A 155 -1.74 23.00 15.39
CA SER A 155 -2.40 24.22 15.88
C SER A 155 -1.97 25.43 15.07
N HIS A 156 -0.66 25.55 14.80
CA HIS A 156 -0.09 26.65 14.01
C HIS A 156 -0.71 26.75 12.60
N LEU A 157 -1.05 25.62 12.00
CA LEU A 157 -1.72 25.56 10.70
C LEU A 157 -3.25 25.70 10.78
N GLY A 158 -3.79 25.94 11.98
CA GLY A 158 -5.22 26.16 12.24
C GLY A 158 -6.03 24.88 12.45
N TYR A 159 -5.40 23.75 12.77
CA TYR A 159 -6.10 22.53 13.14
C TYR A 159 -6.63 22.65 14.57
N HIS A 160 -7.96 22.64 14.72
CA HIS A 160 -8.62 22.67 16.02
C HIS A 160 -9.75 21.65 16.08
N VAL A 161 -10.03 21.17 17.29
CA VAL A 161 -11.08 20.19 17.59
C VAL A 161 -11.90 20.63 18.81
N GLY A 162 -12.94 19.86 19.15
CA GLY A 162 -13.77 20.12 20.32
C GLY A 162 -14.84 21.19 20.09
N LYS A 163 -15.56 21.51 21.17
CA LYS A 163 -16.71 22.43 21.15
C LYS A 163 -16.32 23.87 20.80
N THR A 164 -15.10 24.28 21.12
CA THR A 164 -14.57 25.63 20.86
C THR A 164 -13.92 25.78 19.48
N GLY A 165 -13.59 24.67 18.81
CA GLY A 165 -13.02 24.66 17.48
C GLY A 165 -13.99 24.02 16.49
N GLU A 166 -15.11 24.70 16.20
CA GLU A 166 -16.24 24.28 15.33
C GLU A 166 -15.84 23.99 13.86
N GLN A 167 -14.85 23.14 13.65
CA GLN A 167 -14.41 22.68 12.35
C GLN A 167 -15.14 21.39 12.02
N SER A 168 -15.85 21.40 10.90
CA SER A 168 -16.42 20.18 10.33
C SER A 168 -15.33 19.14 10.06
N ALA A 169 -15.69 17.85 10.15
CA ALA A 169 -14.76 16.75 9.87
C ALA A 169 -14.05 16.93 8.51
N LEU A 170 -14.79 17.35 7.48
CA LEU A 170 -14.23 17.62 6.16
C LEU A 170 -13.13 18.70 6.17
N LYS A 171 -13.31 19.78 6.93
CA LYS A 171 -12.31 20.85 7.02
C LYS A 171 -11.05 20.36 7.73
N ARG A 172 -11.22 19.63 8.85
CA ARG A 172 -10.11 19.05 9.62
C ARG A 172 -9.31 18.07 8.76
N GLN A 173 -9.99 17.13 8.09
CA GLN A 173 -9.36 16.14 7.23
C GLN A 173 -8.63 16.77 6.03
N ARG A 174 -9.19 17.81 5.40
CA ARG A 174 -8.50 18.57 4.33
C ARG A 174 -7.24 19.25 4.83
N LEU A 175 -7.27 19.80 6.04
CA LEU A 175 -6.10 20.44 6.65
C LEU A 175 -5.03 19.39 6.95
N LEU A 176 -5.42 18.23 7.51
CA LEU A 176 -4.50 17.11 7.73
C LEU A 176 -3.90 16.58 6.41
N ALA A 177 -4.69 16.41 5.36
CA ALA A 177 -4.19 16.09 4.02
C ALA A 177 -3.15 17.11 3.55
N ARG A 178 -3.40 18.41 3.78
CA ARG A 178 -2.47 19.47 3.44
C ARG A 178 -1.17 19.42 4.25
N VAL A 179 -1.23 19.08 5.54
CA VAL A 179 -0.03 18.87 6.38
C VAL A 179 0.79 17.69 5.88
N PHE A 180 0.12 16.61 5.48
CA PHE A 180 0.79 15.41 5.00
C PHE A 180 1.45 15.63 3.62
N GLU A 181 0.71 16.14 2.65
CA GLU A 181 1.12 16.23 1.24
C GLU A 181 1.86 17.54 0.92
N GLY A 182 1.63 18.58 1.71
CA GLY A 182 2.15 19.91 1.48
C GLY A 182 3.55 20.15 2.03
N GLN A 183 4.09 21.31 1.68
CA GLN A 183 5.28 21.86 2.32
C GLN A 183 4.88 22.54 3.63
N LEU A 184 5.52 22.16 4.73
CA LEU A 184 5.30 22.80 6.03
C LEU A 184 6.08 24.12 6.13
N PRO A 185 5.52 25.14 6.82
CA PRO A 185 6.26 26.35 7.14
C PRO A 185 7.42 26.02 8.10
N PRO A 186 8.57 26.71 7.97
CA PRO A 186 9.70 26.48 8.86
C PRO A 186 9.44 27.13 10.23
N VAL A 187 8.98 26.35 11.19
CA VAL A 187 8.70 26.80 12.57
C VAL A 187 9.52 26.01 13.58
N ASN A 188 9.79 26.60 14.75
CA ASN A 188 10.46 25.96 15.90
C ASN A 188 11.85 25.35 15.58
N GLY A 189 12.52 25.84 14.53
CA GLY A 189 13.90 25.50 14.19
C GLY A 189 14.11 24.21 13.38
N PRO A 190 15.35 23.94 12.91
CA PRO A 190 15.65 22.83 12.00
C PRO A 190 15.37 21.45 12.58
N GLU A 191 15.71 21.21 13.86
CA GLU A 191 15.50 19.91 14.52
C GLU A 191 14.02 19.56 14.64
N TYR A 192 13.18 20.55 14.95
CA TYR A 192 11.74 20.38 14.97
C TYR A 192 11.21 19.99 13.60
N MET A 193 11.63 20.70 12.55
CA MET A 193 11.23 20.42 11.17
C MET A 193 11.71 19.06 10.68
N GLU A 194 12.93 18.66 11.07
CA GLU A 194 13.46 17.32 10.78
C GLU A 194 12.62 16.23 11.44
N SER A 195 12.14 16.45 12.67
CA SER A 195 11.26 15.50 13.37
C SER A 195 9.94 15.27 12.62
N TRP A 196 9.49 16.27 11.87
CA TRP A 196 8.29 16.19 11.06
C TRP A 196 8.52 15.44 9.73
N GLY A 197 9.75 15.30 9.23
CA GLY A 197 10.09 14.57 8.00
C GLY A 197 9.75 15.30 6.69
N ASP A 198 9.78 14.59 5.57
CA ASP A 198 9.44 15.14 4.25
C ASP A 198 7.94 15.02 3.93
N ARG A 199 7.45 15.81 2.97
CA ARG A 199 6.06 15.71 2.48
C ARG A 199 5.75 14.30 1.98
N GLY A 200 4.59 13.75 2.35
CA GLY A 200 4.14 12.42 1.94
C GLY A 200 4.99 11.26 2.47
N SER A 201 5.92 11.53 3.38
CA SER A 201 6.82 10.52 3.94
C SER A 201 6.16 9.74 5.08
N PRO A 202 6.59 8.50 5.34
CA PRO A 202 6.11 7.74 6.50
C PRO A 202 6.39 8.46 7.83
N LYS A 203 7.57 9.08 7.97
CA LYS A 203 7.93 9.90 9.15
C LYS A 203 6.95 11.04 9.41
N ARG A 204 6.47 11.70 8.36
CA ARG A 204 5.43 12.74 8.46
C ARG A 204 4.12 12.17 8.99
N LEU A 205 3.68 11.04 8.43
CA LEU A 205 2.45 10.40 8.84
C LEU A 205 2.51 9.93 10.30
N GLU A 206 3.64 9.31 10.69
CA GLU A 206 3.91 8.89 12.06
C GLU A 206 3.85 10.09 13.01
N LYS A 207 4.58 11.17 12.72
CA LYS A 207 4.58 12.37 13.57
C LYS A 207 3.19 12.97 13.75
N MET A 208 2.39 13.02 12.67
CA MET A 208 1.00 13.47 12.73
C MET A 208 0.14 12.57 13.61
N ALA A 209 0.20 11.26 13.38
CA ALA A 209 -0.59 10.29 14.12
C ALA A 209 -0.21 10.28 15.62
N GLU A 210 1.08 10.33 15.95
CA GLU A 210 1.57 10.41 17.32
C GLU A 210 1.11 11.68 18.02
N SER A 211 1.16 12.83 17.33
CA SER A 211 0.73 14.12 17.89
C SER A 211 -0.76 14.09 18.25
N ILE A 212 -1.61 13.55 17.38
CA ILE A 212 -3.05 13.42 17.64
C ILE A 212 -3.31 12.39 18.74
N ALA A 213 -2.66 11.23 18.72
CA ALA A 213 -2.83 10.20 19.74
C ALA A 213 -2.37 10.70 21.13
N ALA A 214 -1.29 11.49 21.18
CA ALA A 214 -0.84 12.15 22.41
C ALA A 214 -1.86 13.15 22.94
N ALA A 215 -2.50 13.93 22.06
CA ALA A 215 -3.59 14.84 22.43
C ALA A 215 -4.77 14.08 23.04
N VAL A 216 -5.21 12.97 22.43
CA VAL A 216 -6.27 12.10 22.97
C VAL A 216 -5.89 11.54 24.33
N LYS A 217 -4.69 10.97 24.47
CA LYS A 217 -4.22 10.40 25.74
C LYS A 217 -4.13 11.45 26.85
N SER A 218 -3.68 12.66 26.52
CA SER A 218 -3.61 13.78 27.44
C SER A 218 -5.02 14.21 27.89
N ALA A 219 -5.95 14.36 26.94
CA ALA A 219 -7.34 14.71 27.23
C ALA A 219 -8.06 13.66 28.09
N LYS A 220 -7.88 12.36 27.80
CA LYS A 220 -8.45 11.25 28.60
C LYS A 220 -7.96 11.22 30.05
N ARG A 221 -6.79 11.81 30.34
CA ARG A 221 -6.21 11.89 31.69
C ARG A 221 -6.65 13.14 32.47
N ARG A 222 -7.26 14.12 31.81
CA ARG A 222 -7.75 15.35 32.45
C ARG A 222 -9.15 15.13 33.00
N SER A 223 -9.50 15.87 34.06
CA SER A 223 -10.82 15.81 34.69
C SER A 223 -11.91 16.61 33.96
N ALA A 224 -11.54 17.52 33.05
CA ALA A 224 -12.50 18.30 32.27
C ALA A 224 -13.12 17.49 31.12
N ASP A 225 -14.31 17.91 30.68
CA ASP A 225 -15.02 17.28 29.56
C ASP A 225 -14.34 17.60 28.21
N PHE A 226 -13.58 16.62 27.71
CA PHE A 226 -12.99 16.63 26.37
C PHE A 226 -13.67 15.64 25.40
N SER A 227 -14.86 15.11 25.73
CA SER A 227 -15.54 14.06 24.95
C SER A 227 -15.59 14.35 23.45
N VAL A 228 -16.04 15.55 23.05
CA VAL A 228 -16.12 15.98 21.65
C VAL A 228 -14.75 16.09 20.99
N ALA A 229 -13.75 16.61 21.70
CA ALA A 229 -12.39 16.72 21.16
C ALA A 229 -11.76 15.34 20.96
N ILE A 230 -11.95 14.43 21.92
CA ILE A 230 -11.52 13.02 21.84
C ILE A 230 -12.15 12.35 20.62
N GLN A 231 -13.46 12.48 20.43
CA GLN A 231 -14.15 11.93 19.27
C GLN A 231 -13.55 12.47 17.96
N HIS A 232 -13.40 13.80 17.83
CA HIS A 232 -12.83 14.41 16.62
C HIS A 232 -11.41 13.91 16.32
N TRP A 233 -10.55 13.83 17.33
CA TRP A 233 -9.19 13.30 17.15
C TRP A 233 -9.19 11.82 16.75
N GLU A 234 -10.08 11.00 17.31
CA GLU A 234 -10.18 9.58 16.97
C GLU A 234 -10.72 9.37 15.54
N GLU A 235 -11.70 10.19 15.12
CA GLU A 235 -12.16 10.24 13.72
C GLU A 235 -11.03 10.64 12.76
N ASP A 236 -10.25 11.65 13.13
CA ASP A 236 -9.16 12.17 12.31
C ASP A 236 -7.98 11.18 12.24
N LEU A 237 -7.67 10.46 13.33
CA LEU A 237 -6.73 9.34 13.32
C LEU A 237 -7.20 8.21 12.40
N SER A 238 -8.48 7.87 12.47
CA SER A 238 -9.08 6.83 11.61
C SER A 238 -9.00 7.24 10.14
N TYR A 239 -9.24 8.51 9.84
CA TYR A 239 -9.05 9.08 8.50
C TYR A 239 -7.60 8.96 8.02
N LEU A 240 -6.62 9.41 8.81
CA LEU A 240 -5.21 9.32 8.42
C LEU A 240 -4.75 7.88 8.20
N HIS A 241 -5.23 6.96 9.04
CA HIS A 241 -4.95 5.53 8.90
C HIS A 241 -5.50 5.01 7.57
N ALA A 242 -6.79 5.24 7.29
CA ALA A 242 -7.44 4.76 6.07
C ALA A 242 -6.86 5.41 4.79
N ALA A 243 -6.57 6.71 4.83
CA ALA A 243 -6.15 7.47 3.65
C ALA A 243 -4.67 7.25 3.28
N TYR A 244 -3.79 7.11 4.28
CA TYR A 244 -2.34 7.18 4.04
C TYR A 244 -1.54 6.00 4.60
N TYR A 245 -2.11 5.20 5.49
CA TYR A 245 -1.41 4.08 6.13
C TYR A 245 -1.87 2.72 5.61
N VAL A 246 -3.18 2.50 5.52
CA VAL A 246 -3.81 1.28 4.95
C VAL A 246 -3.41 1.15 3.48
N GLY A 247 -3.07 -0.07 3.06
CA GLY A 247 -2.58 -0.35 1.71
C GLY A 247 -1.15 0.15 1.43
N ARG A 248 -0.54 0.98 2.29
CA ARG A 248 0.85 1.44 2.11
C ARG A 248 1.83 0.78 3.07
N PHE A 249 1.47 0.63 4.35
CA PHE A 249 2.41 0.16 5.39
C PHE A 249 1.84 -0.90 6.36
N GLY A 250 0.55 -1.23 6.29
CA GLY A 250 -0.09 -2.09 7.32
C GLY A 250 -0.06 -3.60 7.05
N PHE A 251 0.71 -4.35 7.85
CA PHE A 251 0.29 -5.69 8.32
C PHE A 251 0.65 -5.89 9.80
N GLY A 252 -0.37 -6.09 10.62
CA GLY A 252 -0.31 -6.86 11.85
C GLY A 252 -1.34 -7.97 11.73
N TRP A 253 -0.93 -9.22 11.98
CA TRP A 253 -1.87 -10.30 12.28
C TRP A 253 -2.84 -9.82 13.38
N PRO A 254 -4.11 -10.28 13.43
CA PRO A 254 -4.86 -10.19 14.68
C PRO A 254 -4.01 -10.87 15.75
N ALA A 255 -3.55 -10.10 16.73
CA ALA A 255 -2.97 -10.65 17.94
C ALA A 255 -4.10 -11.41 18.63
N LEU A 256 -3.93 -12.73 18.73
CA LEU A 256 -4.74 -13.58 19.61
C LEU A 256 -4.59 -13.11 21.06
#